data_AF-K9GI08-F1
#
_entry.id   AF-K9GI08-F1
#
_cell.length_a   1.000
_cell.length_b   1.000
_cell.length_c   1.000
_cell.angle_alpha   90.00
_cell.angle_beta   90.00
_cell.angle_gamma   90.00
#
_symmetry.space_group_name_H-M   'P 1'
#
loop_
_entity.id
_entity.type
_entity.pdbx_description
1 polymer ?
#
loop_
_entity_poly.entity_id
_entity_poly.type
_entity_poly.pdbx_seq_one_letter_code
_entity_poly.pdbx_strand_id
1 'polypeptide(L)'
;MMFQMPSGGSLGRTKNILHFIQGFAIFLAWALTIAIWTKGGGIDGRTGWYWGLCWLSIPALVYLVAVPMWPRARRFGNVYAFACVDILYSILWLSAWICLASYVANGKSKGSSSHDKKPGSDSKSTKTGCDNWAYGSSGKCKLSEATTIIGVFIFIIFAITAWMSFRNVVHFRRTGTLPDAVSDPTFAAQSKAAFSSNPAQDFEEDDDDIRSGRGGVMGASSRIDRDEDYALLHQSEVDDLGSLQGRTAMQGSYDPTAPAPGVILHDYSNYNTGYGGAYGQHYVEPSTQYNSSEYTPSEYTAPSGFNGSSRQHRPLNPSPRPTGSAILKMASEIDFYNQYPLYMDPATKALSLPHSSAQTPSQTAAINAELEELNQLHRALISLDPPNIPPAPLPMNPKRSAQINKLRENANAAYRKANYDEAIKLYSLAIDMGLNRPGWEPMGIAREELSGLYANRAQAQMAMQAWPEALIDAKASVDSKPVGNVKAWWRIAKCLAEMTRYEEARKFLHKSLDIEGKDSEGGKELFALLGEVDRALLRKLSA
;
A
#
# COMPACT_ATOMS: atom_id res chain seq x y z
N MET A 1 -9.32 13.69 -29.33
CA MET A 1 -7.86 13.50 -29.34
C MET A 1 -7.44 13.02 -27.97
N MET A 2 -6.81 11.86 -27.89
CA MET A 2 -6.35 11.27 -26.63
C MET A 2 -4.87 11.65 -26.46
N PHE A 3 -4.57 12.64 -25.61
CA PHE A 3 -3.18 13.02 -25.33
C PHE A 3 -2.50 11.91 -24.53
N GLN A 4 -1.74 11.08 -25.24
CA GLN A 4 -0.92 10.03 -24.65
C GLN A 4 0.34 10.68 -24.08
N MET A 5 0.35 10.90 -22.76
CA MET A 5 1.52 11.40 -22.04
C MET A 5 2.69 10.40 -22.17
N PRO A 6 3.96 10.85 -22.17
CA PRO A 6 5.10 9.98 -22.39
C PRO A 6 5.19 8.82 -21.39
N SER A 7 5.42 7.62 -21.91
CA SER A 7 5.75 6.45 -21.10
C SER A 7 7.12 6.65 -20.42
N GLY A 8 7.21 6.38 -19.10
CA GLY A 8 8.51 6.34 -18.40
C GLY A 8 8.57 6.93 -16.99
N GLY A 9 7.50 7.52 -16.44
CA GLY A 9 7.51 8.07 -15.08
C GLY A 9 6.21 7.81 -14.33
N SER A 10 6.28 7.60 -13.01
CA SER A 10 5.10 7.51 -12.16
C SER A 10 4.29 8.81 -12.21
N LEU A 11 2.96 8.70 -12.17
CA LEU A 11 2.06 9.84 -12.38
C LEU A 11 2.24 10.88 -11.25
N GLY A 12 2.55 10.40 -10.04
CA GLY A 12 2.86 11.19 -8.85
C GLY A 12 4.21 11.89 -8.93
N ARG A 13 5.25 11.27 -9.51
CA ARG A 13 6.53 11.96 -9.78
C ARG A 13 6.33 13.10 -10.77
N THR A 14 5.53 12.87 -11.82
CA THR A 14 5.13 13.92 -12.77
C THR A 14 4.39 15.06 -12.07
N LYS A 15 3.41 14.73 -11.22
CA LYS A 15 2.66 15.74 -10.43
C LYS A 15 3.57 16.55 -9.51
N ASN A 16 4.50 15.91 -8.80
CA ASN A 16 5.45 16.61 -7.92
C ASN A 16 6.36 17.57 -8.69
N ILE A 17 6.84 17.18 -9.88
CA ILE A 17 7.64 18.06 -10.76
C ILE A 17 6.81 19.29 -11.19
N LEU A 18 5.53 19.11 -11.55
CA LEU A 18 4.65 20.24 -11.88
C LEU A 18 4.48 21.21 -10.70
N HIS A 19 4.40 20.72 -9.47
CA HIS A 19 4.36 21.57 -8.27
C HIS A 19 5.68 22.32 -7.99
N PHE A 20 6.85 21.72 -8.26
CA PHE A 20 8.12 22.44 -8.21
C PHE A 20 8.17 23.58 -9.25
N ILE A 21 7.69 23.32 -10.47
CA ILE A 21 7.59 24.35 -11.52
C ILE A 21 6.61 25.47 -11.11
N GLN A 22 5.47 25.15 -10.48
CA GLN A 22 4.58 26.14 -9.88
C GLN A 22 5.30 26.98 -8.81
N GLY A 23 6.02 26.36 -7.88
CA GLY A 23 6.76 27.07 -6.83
C GLY A 23 7.75 28.08 -7.40
N PHE A 24 8.51 27.70 -8.43
CA PHE A 24 9.42 28.60 -9.13
C PHE A 24 8.68 29.73 -9.86
N ALA A 25 7.59 29.42 -10.58
CA ALA A 25 6.79 30.43 -11.28
C ALA A 25 6.12 31.42 -10.31
N ILE A 26 5.67 30.97 -9.14
CA ILE A 26 5.10 31.81 -8.08
C ILE A 26 6.17 32.70 -7.44
N PHE A 27 7.40 32.20 -7.26
CA PHE A 27 8.52 33.04 -6.82
C PHE A 27 8.85 34.16 -7.83
N LEU A 28 8.88 33.84 -9.13
CA LEU A 28 9.03 34.86 -10.17
C LEU A 28 7.85 35.86 -10.18
N ALA A 29 6.62 35.37 -10.05
CA ALA A 29 5.41 36.19 -9.96
C ALA A 29 5.48 37.19 -8.78
N TRP A 30 5.95 36.74 -7.61
CA TRP A 30 6.18 37.56 -6.42
C TRP A 30 7.25 38.63 -6.66
N ALA A 31 8.41 38.25 -7.18
CA ALA A 31 9.54 39.15 -7.44
C ALA A 31 9.19 40.22 -8.49
N LEU A 32 8.51 39.84 -9.57
CA LEU A 32 8.07 40.77 -10.62
C LEU A 32 6.96 41.72 -10.11
N THR A 33 6.12 41.28 -9.17
CA THR A 33 5.11 42.16 -8.55
C THR A 33 5.76 43.24 -7.68
N ILE A 34 6.83 42.90 -6.94
CA ILE A 34 7.65 43.91 -6.25
C ILE A 34 8.27 44.89 -7.26
N ALA A 35 8.81 44.38 -8.39
CA ALA A 35 9.36 45.22 -9.45
C ALA A 35 8.33 46.10 -10.19
N ILE A 36 7.02 45.81 -10.10
CA ILE A 36 5.95 46.70 -10.55
C ILE A 36 5.76 47.86 -9.56
N TRP A 37 5.85 47.58 -8.25
CA TRP A 37 5.69 48.59 -7.20
C TRP A 37 6.89 49.55 -7.09
N THR A 38 8.11 49.08 -7.33
CA THR A 38 9.32 49.96 -7.32
C THR A 38 9.33 51.00 -8.44
N LYS A 39 8.54 50.82 -9.51
CA LYS A 39 8.45 51.76 -10.65
C LYS A 39 7.53 52.98 -10.42
N GLY A 40 7.00 53.16 -9.22
CA GLY A 40 6.15 54.31 -8.86
C GLY A 40 4.80 54.35 -9.59
N GLY A 41 4.05 55.44 -9.47
CA GLY A 41 2.78 55.63 -10.21
C GLY A 41 1.55 54.90 -9.63
N GLY A 42 1.48 54.72 -8.31
CA GLY A 42 0.33 54.14 -7.62
C GLY A 42 0.30 52.61 -7.61
N ILE A 43 -0.25 52.07 -6.52
CA ILE A 43 -0.47 50.64 -6.27
C ILE A 43 -1.98 50.39 -6.25
N ASP A 44 -2.41 49.31 -6.87
CA ASP A 44 -3.82 48.92 -6.98
C ASP A 44 -4.06 47.64 -6.17
N GLY A 45 -5.17 47.54 -5.45
CA GLY A 45 -5.54 46.35 -4.67
C GLY A 45 -5.56 45.06 -5.50
N ARG A 46 -5.77 45.16 -6.83
CA ARG A 46 -5.64 44.04 -7.79
C ARG A 46 -4.22 43.48 -7.86
N THR A 47 -3.20 44.33 -7.78
CA THR A 47 -1.80 43.90 -7.66
C THR A 47 -1.48 43.36 -6.26
N GLY A 48 -2.14 43.91 -5.24
CA GLY A 48 -2.06 43.41 -3.85
C GLY A 48 -2.61 41.99 -3.68
N TRP A 49 -3.75 41.68 -4.30
CA TRP A 49 -4.31 40.32 -4.31
C TRP A 49 -3.37 39.30 -4.94
N TYR A 50 -2.81 39.63 -6.10
CA TYR A 50 -1.84 38.79 -6.80
C TYR A 50 -0.58 38.52 -5.94
N TRP A 51 -0.06 39.55 -5.28
CA TRP A 51 1.08 39.42 -4.36
C TRP A 51 0.74 38.59 -3.10
N GLY A 52 -0.42 38.84 -2.49
CA GLY A 52 -0.89 38.10 -1.31
C GLY A 52 -1.12 36.61 -1.60
N LEU A 53 -1.63 36.28 -2.79
CA LEU A 53 -1.81 34.89 -3.21
C LEU A 53 -0.46 34.15 -3.36
N CYS A 54 0.63 34.84 -3.71
CA CYS A 54 1.95 34.22 -3.76
C CYS A 54 2.37 33.67 -2.38
N TRP A 55 2.15 34.44 -1.31
CA TRP A 55 2.39 33.99 0.07
C TRP A 55 1.44 32.88 0.51
N LEU A 56 0.14 33.04 0.22
CA LEU A 56 -0.88 32.06 0.57
C LEU A 56 -0.60 30.69 -0.10
N SER A 57 -0.02 30.68 -1.30
CA SER A 57 0.37 29.47 -2.03
C SER A 57 1.51 28.67 -1.39
N ILE A 58 2.32 29.25 -0.50
CA ILE A 58 3.48 28.57 0.10
C ILE A 58 3.04 27.37 0.97
N PRO A 59 2.18 27.53 2.00
CA PRO A 59 1.65 26.38 2.75
C PRO A 59 0.96 25.32 1.89
N ALA A 60 0.29 25.72 0.81
CA ALA A 60 -0.41 24.81 -0.08
C ALA A 60 0.56 23.95 -0.93
N LEU A 61 1.59 24.55 -1.51
CA LEU A 61 2.64 23.81 -2.21
C LEU A 61 3.44 22.92 -1.26
N VAL A 62 3.70 23.38 -0.03
CA VAL A 62 4.28 22.53 1.01
C VAL A 62 3.37 21.32 1.27
N TYR A 63 2.06 21.48 1.45
CA TYR A 63 1.15 20.32 1.62
C TYR A 63 1.18 19.38 0.40
N LEU A 64 1.05 19.93 -0.82
CA LEU A 64 0.99 19.17 -2.08
C LEU A 64 2.27 18.38 -2.38
N VAL A 65 3.45 18.87 -2.00
CA VAL A 65 4.76 18.26 -2.30
C VAL A 65 5.36 17.52 -1.11
N ALA A 66 5.35 18.11 0.08
CA ALA A 66 5.99 17.55 1.27
C ALA A 66 5.31 16.26 1.74
N VAL A 67 3.98 16.22 1.73
CA VAL A 67 3.21 15.12 2.31
C VAL A 67 3.34 13.82 1.50
N PRO A 68 3.32 13.83 0.15
CA PRO A 68 3.64 12.64 -0.64
C PRO A 68 5.11 12.23 -0.55
N MET A 69 6.05 13.19 -0.55
CA MET A 69 7.49 12.88 -0.59
C MET A 69 8.05 12.33 0.73
N TRP A 70 7.68 12.89 1.89
CA TRP A 70 8.29 12.50 3.16
C TRP A 70 7.55 11.34 3.85
N PRO A 71 8.23 10.20 4.14
CA PRO A 71 7.62 9.05 4.81
C PRO A 71 6.90 9.36 6.14
N ARG A 72 7.45 10.30 6.93
CA ARG A 72 6.86 10.73 8.22
C ARG A 72 5.61 11.59 8.05
N ALA A 73 5.48 12.28 6.92
CA ALA A 73 4.37 13.19 6.63
C ALA A 73 3.18 12.46 5.99
N ARG A 74 3.40 11.32 5.30
CA ARG A 74 2.35 10.54 4.61
C ARG A 74 1.09 10.23 5.44
N ARG A 75 1.20 10.14 6.78
CA ARG A 75 0.03 10.00 7.69
C ARG A 75 -0.99 11.17 7.63
N PHE A 76 -0.60 12.30 7.06
CA PHE A 76 -1.46 13.48 6.83
C PHE A 76 -1.97 13.58 5.38
N GLY A 77 -1.64 12.60 4.53
CA GLY A 77 -2.07 12.55 3.13
C GLY A 77 -3.51 12.10 3.01
N ASN A 78 -4.39 12.98 2.55
CA ASN A 78 -5.79 12.66 2.23
C ASN A 78 -6.05 12.99 0.76
N VAL A 79 -6.55 12.00 0.00
CA VAL A 79 -6.78 12.10 -1.46
C VAL A 79 -7.73 13.25 -1.80
N TYR A 80 -8.78 13.42 -0.99
CA TYR A 80 -9.73 14.53 -1.14
C TYR A 80 -9.08 15.87 -0.79
N ALA A 81 -8.22 15.93 0.23
CA ALA A 81 -7.52 17.16 0.59
C ALA A 81 -6.58 17.64 -0.53
N PHE A 82 -5.81 16.73 -1.15
CA PHE A 82 -4.98 17.07 -2.31
C PHE A 82 -5.80 17.64 -3.47
N ALA A 83 -6.94 17.02 -3.81
CA ALA A 83 -7.83 17.53 -4.85
C ALA A 83 -8.48 18.87 -4.50
N CYS A 84 -8.94 19.04 -3.25
CA CYS A 84 -9.51 20.30 -2.78
C CYS A 84 -8.49 21.44 -2.84
N VAL A 85 -7.23 21.21 -2.44
CA VAL A 85 -6.17 22.22 -2.54
C VAL A 85 -5.87 22.55 -4.00
N ASP A 86 -5.65 21.56 -4.88
CA ASP A 86 -5.40 21.82 -6.30
C ASP A 86 -6.54 22.61 -6.98
N ILE A 87 -7.79 22.25 -6.71
CA ILE A 87 -8.97 22.93 -7.27
C ILE A 87 -9.12 24.34 -6.70
N LEU A 88 -8.94 24.51 -5.39
CA LEU A 88 -8.98 25.83 -4.75
C LEU A 88 -7.92 26.77 -5.34
N TYR A 89 -6.67 26.32 -5.48
CA TYR A 89 -5.61 27.14 -6.05
C TYR A 89 -5.78 27.37 -7.55
N SER A 90 -6.42 26.46 -8.29
CA SER A 90 -6.87 26.75 -9.66
C SER A 90 -7.82 27.96 -9.71
N ILE A 91 -8.81 28.02 -8.82
CA ILE A 91 -9.78 29.12 -8.75
C ILE A 91 -9.11 30.42 -8.26
N LEU A 92 -8.25 30.34 -7.25
CA LEU A 92 -7.53 31.50 -6.73
C LEU A 92 -6.58 32.09 -7.79
N TRP A 93 -5.79 31.27 -8.47
CA TRP A 93 -4.88 31.75 -9.52
C TRP A 93 -5.60 32.24 -10.77
N LEU A 94 -6.76 31.65 -11.13
CA LEU A 94 -7.68 32.21 -12.12
C LEU A 94 -8.09 33.63 -11.76
N SER A 95 -8.55 33.85 -10.52
CA SER A 95 -8.93 35.20 -10.05
C SER A 95 -7.75 36.18 -10.06
N ALA A 96 -6.55 35.73 -9.66
CA ALA A 96 -5.39 36.59 -9.54
C ALA A 96 -4.89 37.11 -10.89
N TRP A 97 -4.76 36.23 -11.90
CA TRP A 97 -4.33 36.70 -13.23
C TRP A 97 -5.42 37.58 -13.87
N ILE A 98 -6.71 37.31 -13.65
CA ILE A 98 -7.81 38.19 -14.11
C ILE A 98 -7.74 39.57 -13.42
N CYS A 99 -7.47 39.63 -12.12
CA CYS A 99 -7.24 40.89 -11.42
C CYS A 99 -6.10 41.69 -12.07
N LEU A 100 -4.96 41.05 -12.33
CA LEU A 100 -3.80 41.72 -12.94
C LEU A 100 -4.03 42.11 -14.41
N ALA A 101 -4.68 41.26 -15.20
CA ALA A 101 -5.12 41.57 -16.57
C ALA A 101 -6.06 42.78 -16.60
N SER A 102 -7.02 42.84 -15.68
CA SER A 102 -7.93 43.99 -15.57
C SER A 102 -7.19 45.27 -15.14
N TYR A 103 -6.12 45.16 -14.35
CA TYR A 103 -5.28 46.29 -13.96
C TYR A 103 -4.52 46.85 -15.18
N VAL A 104 -3.90 45.97 -15.98
CA VAL A 104 -3.28 46.33 -17.26
C VAL A 104 -4.31 46.99 -18.18
N ALA A 105 -5.44 46.33 -18.43
CA ALA A 105 -6.49 46.80 -19.36
C ALA A 105 -7.09 48.15 -18.95
N ASN A 106 -7.44 48.33 -17.67
CA ASN A 106 -7.99 49.59 -17.13
C ASN A 106 -6.96 50.75 -17.22
N GLY A 107 -5.67 50.46 -17.02
CA GLY A 107 -4.62 51.45 -17.23
C GLY A 107 -4.45 51.84 -18.71
N LYS A 108 -4.61 50.89 -19.65
CA LYS A 108 -4.56 51.15 -21.10
C LYS A 108 -5.77 51.97 -21.57
N SER A 109 -6.97 51.67 -21.07
CA SER A 109 -8.18 52.44 -21.42
C SER A 109 -8.16 53.86 -20.84
N LYS A 110 -7.84 54.03 -19.56
CA LYS A 110 -7.80 55.36 -18.91
C LYS A 110 -6.81 56.32 -19.58
N GLY A 111 -5.60 55.85 -19.89
CA GLY A 111 -4.59 56.70 -20.52
C GLY A 111 -4.85 56.98 -22.00
N SER A 112 -5.74 56.18 -22.64
CA SER A 112 -6.29 56.50 -23.95
C SER A 112 -7.40 57.56 -23.87
N SER A 113 -8.21 57.58 -22.81
CA SER A 113 -9.27 58.57 -22.61
C SER A 113 -8.79 59.94 -22.10
N SER A 114 -7.61 60.01 -21.49
CA SER A 114 -7.03 61.28 -21.01
C SER A 114 -6.25 62.06 -22.09
N HIS A 115 -6.18 61.54 -23.30
CA HIS A 115 -5.51 62.20 -24.42
C HIS A 115 -6.54 62.80 -25.37
N ASP A 116 -6.96 64.03 -25.08
CA ASP A 116 -7.76 64.80 -26.01
C ASP A 116 -7.09 64.87 -27.39
N LYS A 117 -7.93 64.88 -28.43
CA LYS A 117 -7.50 64.90 -29.82
C LYS A 117 -6.76 66.21 -30.12
N LYS A 118 -5.42 66.17 -30.16
CA LYS A 118 -4.66 67.14 -30.96
C LYS A 118 -4.65 66.66 -32.43
N PRO A 119 -5.29 67.37 -33.37
CA PRO A 119 -5.18 67.03 -34.78
C PRO A 119 -3.79 67.41 -35.29
N GLY A 120 -3.20 66.56 -36.13
CA GLY A 120 -1.93 66.83 -36.80
C GLY A 120 -0.69 66.23 -36.14
N SER A 121 -0.39 64.97 -36.47
CA SER A 121 0.96 64.57 -36.90
C SER A 121 0.92 63.13 -37.40
N ASP A 122 0.97 62.97 -38.72
CA ASP A 122 1.14 61.67 -39.36
C ASP A 122 2.53 61.11 -39.09
N SER A 123 2.65 60.32 -38.03
CA SER A 123 3.73 59.35 -37.88
C SER A 123 3.14 58.02 -37.41
N LYS A 124 2.96 57.11 -38.36
CA LYS A 124 2.36 55.78 -38.19
C LYS A 124 3.32 54.81 -37.49
N SER A 125 3.92 55.25 -36.38
CA SER A 125 4.62 54.38 -35.45
C SER A 125 3.60 53.55 -34.67
N THR A 126 3.84 52.25 -34.60
CA THR A 126 3.01 51.28 -33.85
C THR A 126 3.17 51.51 -32.35
N LYS A 127 2.58 52.59 -31.82
CA LYS A 127 2.51 52.84 -30.37
C LYS A 127 1.73 51.69 -29.73
N THR A 128 2.42 50.94 -28.89
CA THR A 128 1.83 49.84 -28.15
C THR A 128 0.86 50.40 -27.12
N GLY A 129 -0.19 49.66 -26.76
CA GLY A 129 -1.19 50.14 -25.77
C GLY A 129 -0.59 50.51 -24.41
N CYS A 130 0.65 50.12 -24.12
CA CYS A 130 1.41 50.49 -22.93
C CYS A 130 2.04 51.89 -22.96
N ASP A 131 2.13 52.54 -24.12
CA ASP A 131 2.86 53.81 -24.23
C ASP A 131 2.08 55.01 -23.64
N ASN A 132 0.75 54.88 -23.56
CA ASN A 132 -0.16 55.81 -22.88
C ASN A 132 -0.85 55.13 -21.68
N TRP A 133 -0.09 54.55 -20.74
CA TRP A 133 -0.67 53.79 -19.62
C TRP A 133 -0.88 54.65 -18.37
N ALA A 134 -2.09 54.68 -17.82
CA ALA A 134 -2.47 55.60 -16.75
C ALA A 134 -1.80 55.36 -15.37
N TYR A 135 -1.15 54.21 -15.17
CA TYR A 135 -0.61 53.80 -13.86
C TYR A 135 0.93 53.80 -13.80
N GLY A 136 1.59 54.53 -14.70
CA GLY A 136 3.04 54.70 -14.71
C GLY A 136 3.65 54.53 -16.11
N SER A 137 4.95 54.28 -16.18
CA SER A 137 5.67 54.20 -17.46
C SER A 137 5.28 52.97 -18.32
N SER A 138 5.54 53.06 -19.63
CA SER A 138 5.41 51.91 -20.56
C SER A 138 6.17 50.68 -20.08
N GLY A 139 7.33 50.87 -19.42
CA GLY A 139 8.10 49.80 -18.78
C GLY A 139 7.48 49.18 -17.51
N LYS A 140 6.51 49.85 -16.86
CA LYS A 140 5.69 49.25 -15.78
C LYS A 140 4.48 48.51 -16.37
N CYS A 141 3.89 49.03 -17.45
CA CYS A 141 2.83 48.34 -18.20
C CYS A 141 3.31 47.01 -18.81
N LYS A 142 4.42 47.02 -19.58
CA LYS A 142 5.00 45.81 -20.18
C LYS A 142 5.40 44.76 -19.14
N LEU A 143 5.88 45.20 -17.98
CA LEU A 143 6.19 44.32 -16.84
C LEU A 143 4.92 43.71 -16.22
N SER A 144 3.85 44.49 -16.08
CA SER A 144 2.55 44.03 -15.58
C SER A 144 1.89 43.03 -16.56
N GLU A 145 2.07 43.23 -17.86
CA GLU A 145 1.64 42.31 -18.91
C GLU A 145 2.40 40.98 -18.87
N ALA A 146 3.74 41.02 -18.76
CA ALA A 146 4.56 39.81 -18.56
C ALA A 146 4.17 39.04 -17.28
N THR A 147 3.93 39.75 -16.17
CA THR A 147 3.49 39.14 -14.91
C THR A 147 2.09 38.53 -15.04
N THR A 148 1.20 39.12 -15.86
CA THR A 148 -0.12 38.54 -16.17
C THR A 148 0.02 37.19 -16.91
N ILE A 149 0.94 37.09 -17.87
CA ILE A 149 1.22 35.85 -18.61
C ILE A 149 1.73 34.75 -17.66
N ILE A 150 2.59 35.10 -16.70
CA ILE A 150 3.06 34.17 -15.65
C ILE A 150 1.89 33.70 -14.77
N GLY A 151 0.95 34.59 -14.43
CA GLY A 151 -0.28 34.22 -13.71
C GLY A 151 -1.15 33.22 -14.48
N VAL A 152 -1.29 33.39 -15.80
CA VAL A 152 -1.99 32.43 -16.68
C VAL A 152 -1.26 31.09 -16.71
N PHE A 153 0.07 31.09 -16.79
CA PHE A 153 0.89 29.87 -16.76
C PHE A 153 0.72 29.08 -15.45
N ILE A 154 0.78 29.77 -14.30
CA ILE A 154 0.54 29.16 -12.97
C ILE A 154 -0.87 28.57 -12.89
N PHE A 155 -1.90 29.31 -13.33
CA PHE A 155 -3.28 28.83 -13.41
C PHE A 155 -3.41 27.56 -14.26
N ILE A 156 -2.81 27.53 -15.45
CA ILE A 156 -2.85 26.35 -16.34
C ILE A 156 -2.23 25.13 -15.67
N ILE A 157 -1.08 25.28 -15.01
CA ILE A 157 -0.47 24.13 -14.31
C ILE A 157 -1.36 23.69 -13.13
N PHE A 158 -1.96 24.61 -12.37
CA PHE A 158 -2.91 24.23 -11.31
C PHE A 158 -4.15 23.52 -11.86
N ALA A 159 -4.69 23.93 -13.02
CA ALA A 159 -5.78 23.22 -13.67
C ALA A 159 -5.37 21.79 -14.10
N ILE A 160 -4.12 21.60 -14.54
CA ILE A 160 -3.56 20.29 -14.88
C ILE A 160 -3.38 19.43 -13.61
N THR A 161 -2.81 19.97 -12.52
CA THR A 161 -2.63 19.22 -11.27
C THR A 161 -3.97 18.93 -10.59
N ALA A 162 -4.97 19.81 -10.72
CA ALA A 162 -6.36 19.58 -10.31
C ALA A 162 -7.02 18.45 -11.11
N TRP A 163 -6.81 18.37 -12.43
CA TRP A 163 -7.27 17.24 -13.23
C TRP A 163 -6.60 15.92 -12.81
N MET A 164 -5.29 15.93 -12.56
CA MET A 164 -4.56 14.76 -12.05
C MET A 164 -5.09 14.33 -10.67
N SER A 165 -5.34 15.27 -9.76
CA SER A 165 -5.91 15.00 -8.44
C SER A 165 -7.36 14.51 -8.50
N PHE A 166 -8.18 15.07 -9.40
CA PHE A 166 -9.53 14.59 -9.62
C PHE A 166 -9.53 13.16 -10.19
N ARG A 167 -8.61 12.85 -11.12
CA ARG A 167 -8.37 11.48 -11.59
C ARG A 167 -7.96 10.55 -10.44
N ASN A 168 -7.10 11.01 -9.52
CA ASN A 168 -6.70 10.23 -8.35
C ASN A 168 -7.87 10.04 -7.36
N VAL A 169 -8.76 11.02 -7.18
CA VAL A 169 -10.01 10.86 -6.41
C VAL A 169 -10.97 9.87 -7.09
N VAL A 170 -11.14 9.93 -8.41
CA VAL A 170 -11.98 8.97 -9.16
C VAL A 170 -11.39 7.56 -9.08
N HIS A 171 -10.07 7.42 -9.16
CA HIS A 171 -9.37 6.14 -8.95
C HIS A 171 -9.59 5.61 -7.53
N PHE A 172 -9.36 6.45 -6.51
CA PHE A 172 -9.56 6.09 -5.10
C PHE A 172 -11.03 5.74 -4.80
N ARG A 173 -12.01 6.44 -5.39
CA ARG A 173 -13.43 6.09 -5.26
C ARG A 173 -13.82 4.77 -5.92
N ARG A 174 -13.07 4.30 -6.93
CA ARG A 174 -13.31 3.01 -7.61
C ARG A 174 -12.54 1.85 -7.00
N THR A 175 -11.33 2.11 -6.49
CA THR A 175 -10.35 1.07 -6.11
C THR A 175 -9.90 1.15 -4.65
N GLY A 176 -10.30 2.18 -3.90
CA GLY A 176 -9.80 2.44 -2.54
C GLY A 176 -8.30 2.73 -2.41
N THR A 177 -7.54 2.59 -3.49
CA THR A 177 -6.09 2.75 -3.51
C THR A 177 -5.74 4.12 -4.08
N LEU A 178 -4.80 4.79 -3.42
CA LEU A 178 -4.22 6.05 -3.88
C LEU A 178 -3.15 5.74 -4.95
N PRO A 179 -3.31 6.22 -6.20
CA PRO A 179 -2.23 6.15 -7.18
C PRO A 179 -0.93 6.75 -6.63
N ASP A 180 0.19 6.15 -6.97
CA ASP A 180 1.55 6.62 -6.62
C ASP A 180 1.89 6.62 -5.11
N ALA A 181 1.16 5.88 -4.27
CA ALA A 181 1.58 5.59 -2.89
C ALA A 181 2.83 4.68 -2.80
N VAL A 182 3.25 4.10 -3.93
CA VAL A 182 4.51 3.34 -4.08
C VAL A 182 5.66 4.32 -4.25
N SER A 183 6.50 4.44 -3.22
CA SER A 183 7.65 5.34 -3.21
C SER A 183 8.73 4.92 -4.20
N ASP A 184 9.28 5.87 -4.96
CA ASP A 184 10.62 5.76 -5.54
C ASP A 184 11.64 5.72 -4.38
N PRO A 185 12.36 4.59 -4.15
CA PRO A 185 13.25 4.45 -3.01
C PRO A 185 14.43 5.43 -3.05
N THR A 186 14.81 5.91 -4.24
CA THR A 186 15.96 6.78 -4.50
C THR A 186 15.83 8.13 -3.77
N PHE A 187 14.65 8.74 -3.82
CA PHE A 187 14.41 10.06 -3.20
C PHE A 187 14.32 9.97 -1.66
N ALA A 188 13.84 8.83 -1.15
CA ALA A 188 13.79 8.57 0.30
C ALA A 188 15.18 8.35 0.92
N ALA A 189 16.15 7.87 0.13
CA ALA A 189 17.56 7.81 0.51
C ALA A 189 18.21 9.20 0.56
N GLN A 190 18.11 9.99 -0.51
CA GLN A 190 18.76 11.31 -0.57
C GLN A 190 18.22 12.31 0.48
N SER A 191 16.91 12.31 0.73
CA SER A 191 16.31 13.19 1.75
C SER A 191 16.65 12.79 3.20
N LYS A 192 17.15 11.57 3.44
CA LYS A 192 17.76 11.18 4.73
C LYS A 192 19.16 11.77 4.90
N ALA A 193 19.97 11.79 3.83
CA ALA A 193 21.34 12.30 3.87
C ALA A 193 21.38 13.83 4.09
N ALA A 194 20.55 14.59 3.39
CA ALA A 194 20.56 16.07 3.40
C ALA A 194 20.16 16.73 4.74
N PHE A 195 19.60 15.98 5.70
CA PHE A 195 19.28 16.45 7.05
C PHE A 195 20.00 15.65 8.15
N SER A 196 21.00 14.85 7.78
CA SER A 196 21.91 14.22 8.74
C SER A 196 22.93 15.25 9.22
N SER A 197 23.16 15.35 10.53
CA SER A 197 24.14 16.26 11.12
C SER A 197 25.58 15.74 11.08
N ASN A 198 25.84 14.66 10.34
CA ASN A 198 27.19 14.16 10.09
C ASN A 198 27.85 15.01 8.98
N PRO A 199 29.12 15.44 9.13
CA PRO A 199 29.85 16.06 8.04
C PRO A 199 29.97 15.07 6.88
N ALA A 200 29.82 15.57 5.65
CA ALA A 200 30.04 14.76 4.45
C ALA A 200 31.51 14.36 4.38
N GLN A 201 31.79 13.06 4.36
CA GLN A 201 33.06 12.55 3.85
C GLN A 201 32.96 12.55 2.32
N ASP A 202 33.33 13.70 1.76
CA ASP A 202 33.51 13.91 0.33
C ASP A 202 34.93 13.45 -0.05
N PHE A 203 35.03 12.57 -1.05
CA PHE A 203 36.24 12.18 -1.80
C PHE A 203 37.48 11.69 -1.03
N GLU A 204 37.64 10.35 -0.96
CA GLU A 204 38.92 9.71 -1.28
C GLU A 204 38.65 8.58 -2.29
N GLU A 205 38.85 8.91 -3.57
CA GLU A 205 38.96 7.98 -4.69
C GLU A 205 40.39 8.17 -5.26
N ASP A 206 41.07 7.07 -5.55
CA ASP A 206 42.42 6.97 -6.15
C ASP A 206 43.62 7.62 -5.40
N ASP A 207 44.35 6.82 -4.62
CA ASP A 207 45.83 6.82 -4.60
C ASP A 207 46.36 5.63 -3.77
N ASP A 208 46.66 4.49 -4.42
CA ASP A 208 47.56 3.46 -3.83
C ASP A 208 48.13 2.50 -4.90
N ASP A 209 48.86 3.06 -5.87
CA ASP A 209 49.74 2.29 -6.75
C ASP A 209 51.16 2.88 -6.73
N ILE A 210 52.18 2.00 -6.77
CA ILE A 210 53.63 2.34 -6.78
C ILE A 210 54.27 2.82 -5.45
N ARG A 211 54.65 1.87 -4.56
CA ARG A 211 56.09 1.67 -4.17
C ARG A 211 56.43 0.40 -3.38
N SER A 212 56.96 -0.59 -4.11
CA SER A 212 58.07 -1.50 -3.74
C SER A 212 58.46 -1.78 -2.26
N GLY A 213 58.33 -3.05 -1.86
CA GLY A 213 59.55 -3.87 -1.66
C GLY A 213 59.74 -4.68 -0.35
N ARG A 214 59.86 -6.01 -0.52
CA ARG A 214 60.63 -6.98 0.32
C ARG A 214 60.00 -7.37 1.69
N GLY A 215 59.67 -8.62 1.99
CA GLY A 215 59.59 -9.86 1.20
C GLY A 215 59.63 -11.14 2.08
N GLY A 216 59.04 -12.26 1.61
CA GLY A 216 59.31 -13.61 2.17
C GLY A 216 58.10 -14.54 2.40
N VAL A 217 57.94 -15.57 1.55
CA VAL A 217 57.67 -17.02 1.83
C VAL A 217 56.65 -17.37 2.94
N MET A 218 55.61 -18.21 2.78
CA MET A 218 55.21 -19.23 1.79
C MET A 218 53.67 -19.34 1.74
N GLY A 219 53.08 -19.92 0.68
CA GLY A 219 51.62 -19.93 0.49
C GLY A 219 50.86 -21.16 0.98
N ALA A 220 49.54 -21.01 1.13
CA ALA A 220 48.55 -22.08 1.13
C ALA A 220 47.30 -21.63 0.34
N SER A 221 46.69 -22.55 -0.40
CA SER A 221 45.56 -22.24 -1.30
C SER A 221 44.21 -22.54 -0.64
N SER A 222 43.41 -21.52 -0.38
CA SER A 222 41.95 -21.67 -0.24
C SER A 222 41.22 -20.51 -0.90
N ARG A 223 40.41 -20.83 -1.92
CA ARG A 223 39.35 -19.93 -2.40
C ARG A 223 38.30 -19.86 -1.29
N ILE A 224 38.03 -18.67 -0.77
CA ILE A 224 37.00 -18.41 0.24
C ILE A 224 35.95 -17.49 -0.39
N ASP A 225 34.69 -17.71 -0.01
CA ASP A 225 33.51 -17.03 -0.54
C ASP A 225 33.57 -15.51 -0.44
N ARG A 226 32.86 -14.84 -1.36
CA ARG A 226 32.71 -13.38 -1.40
C ARG A 226 31.23 -12.97 -1.32
N ASP A 227 30.53 -13.56 -0.34
CA ASP A 227 29.08 -13.41 -0.12
C ASP A 227 28.73 -12.74 1.24
N GLU A 228 29.69 -12.37 2.09
CA GLU A 228 29.40 -11.82 3.44
C GLU A 228 29.32 -10.27 3.52
N ASP A 229 29.83 -9.53 2.53
CA ASP A 229 30.03 -8.06 2.62
C ASP A 229 28.78 -7.18 2.33
N TYR A 230 27.56 -7.70 2.44
CA TYR A 230 26.33 -6.89 2.29
C TYR A 230 25.27 -7.11 3.39
N ALA A 231 25.72 -7.14 4.65
CA ALA A 231 24.85 -7.14 5.83
C ALA A 231 24.91 -5.82 6.64
N LEU A 232 23.98 -4.91 6.34
CA LEU A 232 23.48 -3.85 7.25
C LEU A 232 24.48 -2.85 7.87
N LEU A 233 25.02 -1.93 7.07
CA LEU A 233 25.45 -0.63 7.59
C LEU A 233 24.32 0.39 7.58
N HIS A 234 23.74 0.63 8.77
CA HIS A 234 23.27 1.92 9.31
C HIS A 234 22.30 1.71 10.49
N GLN A 235 22.84 1.29 11.62
CA GLN A 235 22.27 1.60 12.94
C GLN A 235 23.41 2.14 13.81
N SER A 236 23.49 3.47 13.95
CA SER A 236 24.43 4.09 14.88
C SER A 236 23.86 3.97 16.29
N GLU A 237 24.51 3.15 17.09
CA GLU A 237 24.28 3.04 18.53
C GLU A 237 24.74 4.34 19.23
N VAL A 238 24.00 4.78 20.24
CA VAL A 238 24.45 5.75 21.25
C VAL A 238 23.75 5.45 22.57
N ASP A 239 24.28 4.46 23.28
CA ASP A 239 24.19 4.36 24.74
C ASP A 239 25.61 4.56 25.28
N ASP A 240 25.86 5.62 26.05
CA ASP A 240 26.64 5.44 27.30
C ASP A 240 26.47 6.55 28.35
N LEU A 241 26.67 6.13 29.60
CA LEU A 241 26.96 6.85 30.84
C LEU A 241 25.95 7.84 31.47
N GLY A 242 25.33 7.40 32.57
CA GLY A 242 24.58 8.25 33.51
C GLY A 242 24.00 7.50 34.72
N SER A 243 24.84 6.95 35.60
CA SER A 243 24.42 6.10 36.72
C SER A 243 24.09 6.87 38.02
N LEU A 244 23.29 6.21 38.89
CA LEU A 244 23.19 6.31 40.36
C LEU A 244 22.11 7.20 41.06
N GLN A 245 21.59 6.63 42.18
CA GLN A 245 20.52 7.07 43.11
C GLN A 245 19.07 7.29 42.56
N GLY A 246 17.98 6.73 43.12
CA GLY A 246 17.84 5.67 44.14
C GLY A 246 16.43 5.56 44.78
N ARG A 247 16.06 4.33 45.20
CA ARG A 247 15.03 3.93 46.22
C ARG A 247 13.51 3.91 45.88
N THR A 248 13.01 2.67 45.74
CA THR A 248 11.93 2.04 46.55
C THR A 248 10.49 2.60 46.57
N ALA A 249 9.51 1.82 46.09
CA ALA A 249 8.41 1.27 46.93
C ALA A 249 7.44 0.28 46.21
N MET A 250 7.30 -0.91 46.80
CA MET A 250 6.15 -1.84 46.87
C MET A 250 5.37 -2.39 45.64
N GLN A 251 5.16 -3.70 45.71
CA GLN A 251 4.18 -4.51 44.97
C GLN A 251 2.76 -4.33 45.56
N GLY A 252 1.72 -4.54 44.74
CA GLY A 252 0.33 -4.63 45.19
C GLY A 252 -0.51 -5.48 44.23
N SER A 253 -1.08 -6.58 44.74
CA SER A 253 -1.89 -7.54 43.98
C SER A 253 -3.29 -6.99 43.67
N TYR A 254 -3.89 -7.41 42.54
CA TYR A 254 -5.24 -7.01 42.14
C TYR A 254 -6.30 -7.97 42.68
N ASP A 255 -7.32 -7.44 43.37
CA ASP A 255 -8.47 -8.17 43.91
C ASP A 255 -9.73 -7.85 43.07
N PRO A 256 -10.43 -8.85 42.51
CA PRO A 256 -11.58 -8.63 41.63
C PRO A 256 -12.93 -8.42 42.35
N THR A 257 -12.99 -8.15 43.65
CA THR A 257 -14.26 -8.14 44.42
C THR A 257 -14.73 -6.79 45.00
N ALA A 258 -14.07 -5.66 44.69
CA ALA A 258 -14.46 -4.35 45.21
C ALA A 258 -15.62 -3.67 44.42
N PRO A 259 -16.66 -3.11 45.10
CA PRO A 259 -17.79 -2.45 44.44
C PRO A 259 -17.49 -1.01 43.99
N ALA A 260 -18.11 -0.58 42.89
CA ALA A 260 -17.86 0.71 42.24
C ALA A 260 -18.62 1.90 42.88
N PRO A 261 -18.00 3.10 42.96
CA PRO A 261 -18.71 4.36 43.20
C PRO A 261 -19.19 4.96 41.87
N GLY A 262 -20.51 5.07 41.69
CA GLY A 262 -21.11 5.70 40.50
C GLY A 262 -21.28 7.22 40.65
N VAL A 263 -21.16 7.96 39.53
CA VAL A 263 -21.49 9.40 39.46
C VAL A 263 -22.19 9.74 38.13
N ILE A 264 -23.47 10.08 38.26
CA ILE A 264 -24.27 11.09 37.52
C ILE A 264 -24.40 10.97 36.00
N LEU A 265 -25.66 10.71 35.61
CA LEU A 265 -26.27 10.87 34.30
C LEU A 265 -26.46 12.35 33.94
N HIS A 266 -26.15 12.75 32.71
CA HIS A 266 -26.76 13.93 32.09
C HIS A 266 -27.18 13.59 30.65
N ASP A 267 -28.49 13.56 30.43
CA ASP A 267 -29.12 13.37 29.12
C ASP A 267 -29.47 14.74 28.52
N TYR A 268 -29.20 14.90 27.22
CA TYR A 268 -29.82 15.90 26.36
C TYR A 268 -29.75 15.44 24.90
N SER A 269 -30.80 14.74 24.45
CA SER A 269 -31.23 14.78 23.04
C SER A 269 -31.77 16.19 22.69
N ASN A 270 -31.82 16.70 21.45
CA ASN A 270 -31.76 16.10 20.11
C ASN A 270 -31.38 17.18 19.04
N TYR A 271 -31.20 16.76 17.78
CA TYR A 271 -31.16 17.52 16.50
C TYR A 271 -29.81 18.05 15.92
N ASN A 272 -29.21 17.17 15.10
CA ASN A 272 -28.98 17.34 13.66
C ASN A 272 -28.03 18.45 13.12
N THR A 273 -26.75 18.11 12.98
CA THR A 273 -25.90 18.32 11.79
C THR A 273 -24.94 17.10 11.74
N GLY A 274 -24.40 16.57 10.64
CA GLY A 274 -24.19 17.07 9.28
C GLY A 274 -22.75 16.69 8.87
N TYR A 275 -22.59 15.81 7.86
CA TYR A 275 -21.29 15.33 7.30
C TYR A 275 -20.40 14.42 8.19
N GLY A 276 -20.40 13.11 7.88
CA GLY A 276 -19.44 12.11 8.37
C GLY A 276 -18.56 11.57 7.22
N GLY A 277 -17.24 11.51 7.42
CA GLY A 277 -16.26 11.31 6.35
C GLY A 277 -16.18 9.89 5.76
N ALA A 278 -16.01 9.81 4.44
CA ALA A 278 -15.94 8.56 3.68
C ALA A 278 -14.51 7.97 3.65
N TYR A 279 -14.34 6.77 4.19
CA TYR A 279 -13.14 5.93 4.05
C TYR A 279 -13.49 4.60 3.38
N GLY A 280 -13.39 4.54 2.05
CA GLY A 280 -13.60 3.34 1.26
C GLY A 280 -12.27 2.73 0.77
N GLN A 281 -12.10 1.42 0.98
CA GLN A 281 -11.05 0.57 0.41
C GLN A 281 -11.76 -0.49 -0.46
N HIS A 282 -11.41 -0.64 -1.74
CA HIS A 282 -12.07 -1.62 -2.62
C HIS A 282 -11.15 -2.19 -3.71
N TYR A 283 -10.73 -3.44 -3.55
CA TYR A 283 -10.90 -4.47 -4.58
C TYR A 283 -10.67 -4.11 -6.06
N VAL A 284 -9.67 -4.76 -6.69
CA VAL A 284 -9.59 -4.88 -8.15
C VAL A 284 -10.20 -6.22 -8.56
N GLU A 285 -11.13 -6.16 -9.51
CA GLU A 285 -11.82 -7.32 -10.10
C GLU A 285 -11.01 -7.87 -11.30
N PRO A 286 -10.77 -9.19 -11.41
CA PRO A 286 -10.18 -9.78 -12.61
C PRO A 286 -11.20 -9.91 -13.75
N SER A 287 -10.82 -9.45 -14.94
CA SER A 287 -11.60 -9.58 -16.18
C SER A 287 -11.86 -11.04 -16.56
N THR A 288 -13.13 -11.40 -16.78
CA THR A 288 -13.56 -12.73 -17.22
C THR A 288 -13.36 -12.95 -18.72
N GLN A 289 -12.16 -13.35 -19.13
CA GLN A 289 -11.95 -13.90 -20.47
C GLN A 289 -10.75 -14.87 -20.54
N TYR A 290 -10.96 -16.16 -20.27
CA TYR A 290 -10.10 -17.23 -20.81
C TYR A 290 -10.88 -18.54 -20.97
N ASN A 291 -10.57 -19.26 -22.06
CA ASN A 291 -11.25 -20.49 -22.47
C ASN A 291 -10.95 -21.68 -21.55
N SER A 292 -11.89 -22.61 -21.48
CA SER A 292 -11.68 -23.94 -20.91
C SER A 292 -10.85 -24.83 -21.84
N SER A 293 -9.71 -25.34 -21.37
CA SER A 293 -9.00 -26.46 -21.98
C SER A 293 -8.38 -27.35 -20.91
N GLU A 294 -8.85 -28.60 -20.87
CA GLU A 294 -8.23 -29.83 -20.38
C GLU A 294 -7.11 -29.77 -19.32
N TYR A 295 -7.40 -30.32 -18.14
CA TYR A 295 -6.42 -31.10 -17.39
C TYR A 295 -7.08 -32.30 -16.70
N THR A 296 -6.75 -33.51 -17.15
CA THR A 296 -7.19 -34.78 -16.57
C THR A 296 -6.08 -35.40 -15.72
N PRO A 297 -6.41 -35.93 -14.53
CA PRO A 297 -5.60 -36.97 -13.90
C PRO A 297 -6.17 -38.36 -14.20
N SER A 298 -5.42 -39.11 -15.02
CA SER A 298 -5.38 -40.58 -15.05
C SER A 298 -4.92 -41.15 -13.69
N GLU A 299 -5.08 -42.42 -13.32
CA GLU A 299 -5.94 -43.54 -13.76
C GLU A 299 -5.54 -44.73 -12.84
N TYR A 300 -6.50 -45.50 -12.31
CA TYR A 300 -6.23 -46.85 -11.78
C TYR A 300 -7.48 -47.74 -11.94
N THR A 301 -7.63 -48.25 -13.16
CA THR A 301 -7.99 -49.63 -13.52
C THR A 301 -8.95 -50.42 -12.60
N ALA A 302 -10.23 -50.50 -13.02
CA ALA A 302 -10.98 -51.70 -13.50
C ALA A 302 -10.85 -53.08 -12.77
N PRO A 303 -11.81 -54.05 -12.89
CA PRO A 303 -12.78 -54.17 -14.00
C PRO A 303 -14.22 -54.75 -13.74
N SER A 304 -15.14 -54.36 -14.64
CA SER A 304 -16.23 -55.11 -15.33
C SER A 304 -17.11 -56.18 -14.63
N GLY A 305 -18.44 -56.11 -14.89
CA GLY A 305 -19.39 -57.24 -14.75
C GLY A 305 -20.88 -56.86 -14.70
N PHE A 306 -21.48 -56.30 -15.76
CA PHE A 306 -22.44 -56.96 -16.69
C PHE A 306 -23.85 -57.33 -16.17
N ASN A 307 -24.88 -56.62 -16.69
CA ASN A 307 -26.29 -56.95 -16.93
C ASN A 307 -27.14 -57.86 -15.98
N GLY A 308 -28.34 -57.34 -15.63
CA GLY A 308 -29.56 -57.84 -16.32
C GLY A 308 -30.65 -58.58 -15.53
N SER A 309 -31.73 -57.85 -15.21
CA SER A 309 -33.16 -58.27 -15.30
C SER A 309 -33.74 -59.45 -14.49
N SER A 310 -34.78 -59.09 -13.71
CA SER A 310 -36.08 -59.77 -13.56
C SER A 310 -36.18 -61.24 -13.12
N ARG A 311 -36.81 -61.46 -11.95
CA ARG A 311 -37.80 -62.54 -11.78
C ARG A 311 -38.88 -62.21 -10.73
N GLN A 312 -40.09 -62.73 -10.96
CA GLN A 312 -41.29 -62.52 -10.16
C GLN A 312 -41.30 -63.43 -8.91
N HIS A 313 -42.00 -63.04 -7.83
CA HIS A 313 -43.20 -63.74 -7.32
C HIS A 313 -43.77 -63.07 -6.03
N ARG A 314 -45.08 -63.27 -5.81
CA ARG A 314 -45.97 -62.74 -4.75
C ARG A 314 -47.12 -63.77 -4.59
N PRO A 315 -47.92 -63.85 -3.50
CA PRO A 315 -47.80 -63.36 -2.11
C PRO A 315 -47.85 -64.51 -1.06
N LEU A 316 -47.83 -64.18 0.24
CA LEU A 316 -48.92 -64.50 1.21
C LEU A 316 -48.66 -63.83 2.58
N ASN A 317 -49.73 -63.49 3.31
CA ASN A 317 -49.74 -62.84 4.64
C ASN A 317 -50.99 -63.32 5.39
N PRO A 318 -50.96 -63.57 6.72
CA PRO A 318 -51.55 -62.57 7.63
C PRO A 318 -50.88 -62.42 9.02
N SER A 319 -50.50 -61.18 9.37
CA SER A 319 -50.80 -60.40 10.61
C SER A 319 -51.32 -61.13 11.88
N PRO A 320 -50.92 -60.72 13.12
CA PRO A 320 -51.12 -59.34 13.57
C PRO A 320 -50.11 -58.65 14.53
N ARG A 321 -50.21 -57.30 14.48
CA ARG A 321 -49.83 -56.23 15.44
C ARG A 321 -50.12 -56.51 16.93
N PRO A 322 -49.72 -55.63 17.91
CA PRO A 322 -49.10 -54.29 17.81
C PRO A 322 -47.72 -54.25 18.51
N THR A 323 -47.05 -53.17 18.94
CA THR A 323 -47.35 -51.70 19.06
C THR A 323 -46.04 -50.90 18.97
N GLY A 324 -46.05 -49.64 18.51
CA GLY A 324 -44.88 -48.75 18.61
C GLY A 324 -44.85 -47.67 17.53
N SER A 325 -45.21 -46.43 17.90
CA SER A 325 -45.38 -45.26 17.02
C SER A 325 -44.40 -45.18 15.84
N ALA A 326 -44.87 -45.53 14.64
CA ALA A 326 -44.30 -44.99 13.42
C ALA A 326 -44.66 -43.51 13.38
N ILE A 327 -43.77 -42.65 13.89
CA ILE A 327 -43.90 -41.20 13.81
C ILE A 327 -44.14 -40.87 12.33
N LEU A 328 -45.24 -40.16 12.06
CA LEU A 328 -45.67 -39.89 10.70
C LEU A 328 -44.53 -39.21 9.94
N LYS A 329 -44.23 -39.70 8.74
CA LYS A 329 -43.77 -38.81 7.67
C LYS A 329 -44.91 -37.85 7.35
N MET A 330 -45.03 -36.79 8.14
CA MET A 330 -45.77 -35.60 7.77
C MET A 330 -44.94 -34.91 6.69
N ALA A 331 -45.15 -35.34 5.45
CA ALA A 331 -44.79 -34.55 4.29
C ALA A 331 -45.78 -33.38 4.21
N SER A 332 -45.54 -32.35 5.01
CA SER A 332 -46.33 -31.14 5.09
C SER A 332 -45.43 -29.93 4.83
N GLU A 333 -45.77 -29.18 3.79
CA GLU A 333 -45.14 -27.93 3.36
C GLU A 333 -43.73 -28.03 2.74
N ILE A 334 -43.70 -28.56 1.50
CA ILE A 334 -42.91 -28.08 0.33
C ILE A 334 -41.38 -27.98 0.51
N ASP A 335 -40.65 -28.71 -0.35
CA ASP A 335 -39.17 -28.80 -0.41
C ASP A 335 -38.43 -27.46 -0.63
N PHE A 336 -38.33 -26.62 0.41
CA PHE A 336 -37.50 -25.41 0.40
C PHE A 336 -36.11 -25.64 1.01
N TYR A 337 -35.94 -26.59 1.93
CA TYR A 337 -34.66 -26.94 2.54
C TYR A 337 -34.63 -28.36 3.11
N ASN A 338 -33.44 -28.94 3.25
CA ASN A 338 -33.24 -30.24 3.91
C ASN A 338 -33.15 -30.04 5.43
N GLN A 339 -34.06 -30.66 6.19
CA GLN A 339 -34.03 -30.59 7.65
C GLN A 339 -32.98 -31.55 8.23
N TYR A 340 -32.05 -31.03 9.02
CA TYR A 340 -31.07 -31.81 9.77
C TYR A 340 -31.41 -31.82 11.27
N PRO A 341 -31.37 -32.98 11.95
CA PRO A 341 -31.58 -33.05 13.39
C PRO A 341 -30.31 -32.54 14.10
N LEU A 342 -30.30 -31.30 14.59
CA LEU A 342 -29.16 -30.74 15.32
C LEU A 342 -29.38 -30.77 16.82
N TYR A 343 -28.31 -31.02 17.59
CA TYR A 343 -28.29 -30.89 19.03
C TYR A 343 -27.40 -29.72 19.45
N MET A 344 -27.94 -28.82 20.28
CA MET A 344 -27.22 -27.70 20.88
C MET A 344 -26.93 -28.00 22.35
N ASP A 345 -25.65 -27.97 22.74
CA ASP A 345 -25.27 -28.05 24.15
C ASP A 345 -25.65 -26.74 24.88
N PRO A 346 -26.49 -26.78 25.93
CA PRO A 346 -26.86 -25.59 26.69
C PRO A 346 -25.69 -24.86 27.35
N ALA A 347 -24.58 -25.55 27.67
CA ALA A 347 -23.43 -24.98 28.36
C ALA A 347 -22.42 -24.32 27.40
N THR A 348 -21.90 -25.07 26.41
CA THR A 348 -20.92 -24.53 25.45
C THR A 348 -21.55 -23.71 24.31
N LYS A 349 -22.88 -23.81 24.12
CA LYS A 349 -23.62 -23.30 22.96
C LYS A 349 -23.21 -23.92 21.62
N ALA A 350 -22.37 -24.95 21.63
CA ALA A 350 -21.93 -25.64 20.42
C ALA A 350 -23.07 -26.49 19.82
N LEU A 351 -23.11 -26.53 18.49
CA LEU A 351 -23.99 -27.37 17.69
C LEU A 351 -23.27 -28.66 17.28
N SER A 352 -24.02 -29.77 17.24
CA SER A 352 -23.53 -31.09 16.89
C SER A 352 -24.60 -31.89 16.14
N LEU A 353 -24.18 -32.82 15.28
CA LEU A 353 -25.06 -33.75 14.57
C LEU A 353 -25.14 -35.07 15.36
N PRO A 354 -26.30 -35.47 15.89
CA PRO A 354 -26.52 -36.80 16.47
C PRO A 354 -26.37 -37.88 15.39
N HIS A 355 -25.97 -39.08 15.79
CA HIS A 355 -25.85 -40.22 14.87
C HIS A 355 -27.23 -40.60 14.30
N SER A 356 -27.42 -40.38 13.01
CA SER A 356 -28.63 -40.75 12.28
C SER A 356 -28.30 -41.69 11.11
N SER A 357 -29.12 -42.71 10.91
CA SER A 357 -29.00 -43.68 9.83
C SER A 357 -29.44 -43.13 8.46
N ALA A 358 -29.85 -41.86 8.38
CA ALA A 358 -30.39 -41.23 7.18
C ALA A 358 -29.35 -40.53 6.29
N GLN A 359 -28.15 -40.21 6.80
CA GLN A 359 -27.09 -39.55 6.03
C GLN A 359 -26.03 -40.55 5.55
N THR A 360 -25.41 -40.29 4.39
CA THR A 360 -24.21 -41.01 3.96
C THR A 360 -23.00 -40.59 4.80
N PRO A 361 -21.94 -41.42 4.93
CA PRO A 361 -20.72 -41.03 5.64
C PRO A 361 -20.08 -39.74 5.11
N SER A 362 -20.16 -39.51 3.79
CA SER A 362 -19.69 -38.27 3.14
C SER A 362 -20.52 -37.04 3.53
N GLN A 363 -21.84 -37.17 3.62
CA GLN A 363 -22.72 -36.08 4.08
C GLN A 363 -22.46 -35.78 5.56
N THR A 364 -22.37 -36.80 6.41
CA THR A 364 -22.06 -36.65 7.84
C THR A 364 -20.72 -35.96 8.07
N ALA A 365 -19.69 -36.31 7.28
CA ALA A 365 -18.39 -35.64 7.34
C ALA A 365 -18.47 -34.15 6.94
N ALA A 366 -19.16 -33.84 5.84
CA ALA A 366 -19.35 -32.45 5.39
C ALA A 366 -20.12 -31.61 6.43
N ILE A 367 -21.24 -32.12 6.95
CA ILE A 367 -22.06 -31.41 7.95
C ILE A 367 -21.26 -31.18 9.23
N ASN A 368 -20.46 -32.15 9.68
CA ASN A 368 -19.63 -31.96 10.88
C ASN A 368 -18.51 -30.92 10.68
N ALA A 369 -17.98 -30.77 9.46
CA ALA A 369 -17.03 -29.70 9.14
C ALA A 369 -17.71 -28.32 9.22
N GLU A 370 -18.86 -28.16 8.56
CA GLU A 370 -19.67 -26.93 8.59
C GLU A 370 -20.11 -26.56 10.02
N LEU A 371 -20.47 -27.56 10.85
CA LEU A 371 -20.82 -27.33 12.26
C LEU A 371 -19.62 -26.87 13.09
N GLU A 372 -18.42 -27.36 12.83
CA GLU A 372 -17.22 -26.89 13.51
C GLU A 372 -16.84 -25.47 13.08
N GLU A 373 -16.94 -25.13 11.78
CA GLU A 373 -16.78 -23.75 11.31
C GLU A 373 -17.83 -22.80 11.92
N LEU A 374 -19.09 -23.23 12.02
CA LEU A 374 -20.16 -22.47 12.68
C LEU A 374 -19.91 -22.29 14.17
N ASN A 375 -19.39 -23.32 14.86
CA ASN A 375 -19.00 -23.24 16.27
C ASN A 375 -17.80 -22.29 16.46
N GLN A 376 -16.83 -22.28 15.55
CA GLN A 376 -15.71 -21.32 15.55
C GLN A 376 -16.21 -19.90 15.32
N LEU A 377 -17.10 -19.68 14.35
CA LEU A 377 -17.73 -18.39 14.08
C LEU A 377 -18.52 -17.88 15.29
N HIS A 378 -19.28 -18.76 15.96
CA HIS A 378 -20.02 -18.41 17.18
C HIS A 378 -19.08 -17.93 18.30
N ARG A 379 -17.99 -18.66 18.54
CA ARG A 379 -16.94 -18.25 19.52
C ARG A 379 -16.29 -16.92 19.13
N ALA A 380 -16.01 -16.70 17.84
CA ALA A 380 -15.45 -15.44 17.33
C ALA A 380 -16.42 -14.25 17.50
N LEU A 381 -17.71 -14.42 17.22
CA LEU A 381 -18.74 -13.38 17.38
C LEU A 381 -19.00 -13.04 18.86
N ILE A 382 -18.91 -14.01 19.77
CA ILE A 382 -18.99 -13.74 21.22
C ILE A 382 -17.74 -12.99 21.73
N SER A 383 -16.59 -13.14 21.08
CA SER A 383 -15.36 -12.42 21.43
C SER A 383 -15.31 -10.96 20.96
N LEU A 384 -16.32 -10.49 20.21
CA LEU A 384 -16.47 -9.08 19.82
C LEU A 384 -17.00 -8.25 21.00
N ASP A 385 -16.58 -6.99 21.05
CA ASP A 385 -17.22 -5.98 21.90
C ASP A 385 -18.68 -5.75 21.44
N PRO A 386 -19.67 -5.58 22.34
CA PRO A 386 -21.06 -5.37 21.95
C PRO A 386 -21.25 -4.14 21.04
N PRO A 387 -22.08 -4.23 19.98
CA PRO A 387 -22.93 -5.37 19.62
C PRO A 387 -22.14 -6.50 18.92
N ASN A 388 -22.48 -7.76 19.23
CA ASN A 388 -21.84 -8.99 18.70
C ASN A 388 -22.12 -9.27 17.21
N ILE A 389 -22.30 -8.22 16.41
CA ILE A 389 -22.39 -8.24 14.96
C ILE A 389 -21.04 -7.76 14.40
N PRO A 390 -20.52 -8.34 13.30
CA PRO A 390 -19.30 -7.85 12.69
C PRO A 390 -19.42 -6.35 12.35
N PRO A 391 -18.45 -5.50 12.75
CA PRO A 391 -18.40 -4.13 12.27
C PRO A 391 -18.18 -4.11 10.76
N ALA A 392 -18.51 -3.00 10.10
CA ALA A 392 -18.11 -2.80 8.72
C ALA A 392 -16.59 -3.01 8.58
N PRO A 393 -16.07 -3.62 7.50
CA PRO A 393 -14.63 -3.92 7.35
C PRO A 393 -13.69 -2.71 7.40
N LEU A 394 -14.24 -1.50 7.41
CA LEU A 394 -13.56 -0.22 7.47
C LEU A 394 -14.33 0.72 8.42
N PRO A 395 -13.64 1.53 9.25
CA PRO A 395 -12.19 1.56 9.47
C PRO A 395 -11.70 0.39 10.34
N MET A 396 -10.57 -0.21 9.99
CA MET A 396 -9.99 -1.35 10.73
C MET A 396 -9.46 -0.94 12.11
N ASN A 397 -9.64 -1.81 13.11
CA ASN A 397 -8.96 -1.72 14.41
C ASN A 397 -7.44 -1.99 14.26
N PRO A 398 -6.55 -1.03 14.54
CA PRO A 398 -5.10 -1.20 14.35
C PRO A 398 -4.43 -2.12 15.37
N LYS A 399 -5.11 -2.51 16.47
CA LYS A 399 -4.54 -3.25 17.61
C LYS A 399 -3.87 -4.56 17.19
N ARG A 400 -4.50 -5.35 16.32
CA ARG A 400 -3.96 -6.65 15.85
C ARG A 400 -2.74 -6.46 14.94
N SER A 401 -2.81 -5.55 13.96
CA SER A 401 -1.65 -5.20 13.12
C SER A 401 -0.47 -4.69 13.94
N ALA A 402 -0.71 -3.93 15.01
CA ALA A 402 0.35 -3.47 15.90
C ALA A 402 0.99 -4.63 16.70
N GLN A 403 0.20 -5.59 17.18
CA GLN A 403 0.72 -6.78 17.85
C GLN A 403 1.52 -7.70 16.92
N ILE A 404 1.01 -7.96 15.70
CA ILE A 404 1.71 -8.74 14.67
C ILE A 404 3.05 -8.07 14.30
N ASN A 405 3.06 -6.75 14.10
CA ASN A 405 4.29 -6.02 13.84
C ASN A 405 5.26 -6.05 15.03
N LYS A 406 4.78 -5.99 16.28
CA LYS A 406 5.63 -6.13 17.47
C LYS A 406 6.31 -7.50 17.52
N LEU A 407 5.58 -8.58 17.22
CA LEU A 407 6.17 -9.92 17.12
C LEU A 407 7.19 -10.02 15.96
N ARG A 408 6.88 -9.43 14.79
CA ARG A 408 7.79 -9.36 13.66
C ARG A 408 9.11 -8.65 14.01
N GLU A 409 9.05 -7.52 14.73
CA GLU A 409 10.27 -6.82 15.15
C GLU A 409 11.04 -7.55 16.27
N ASN A 410 10.35 -8.25 17.18
CA ASN A 410 11.00 -9.15 18.14
C ASN A 410 11.75 -10.29 17.42
N ALA A 411 11.12 -10.90 16.41
CA ALA A 411 11.72 -11.95 15.60
C ALA A 411 12.92 -11.42 14.77
N ASN A 412 12.80 -10.23 14.18
CA ASN A 412 13.93 -9.54 13.53
C ASN A 412 15.10 -9.29 14.51
N ALA A 413 14.81 -8.97 15.78
CA ALA A 413 15.82 -8.76 16.81
C ALA A 413 16.50 -10.07 17.25
N ALA A 414 15.78 -11.18 17.31
CA ALA A 414 16.35 -12.51 17.53
C ALA A 414 17.23 -12.95 16.35
N TYR A 415 16.75 -12.76 15.11
CA TYR A 415 17.49 -13.07 13.88
C TYR A 415 18.81 -12.31 13.80
N ARG A 416 18.82 -11.01 14.10
CA ARG A 416 20.06 -10.19 14.12
C ARG A 416 21.07 -10.62 15.19
N LYS A 417 20.65 -11.36 16.22
CA LYS A 417 21.53 -11.97 17.23
C LYS A 417 21.98 -13.39 16.84
N ALA A 418 21.79 -13.80 15.58
CA ALA A 418 22.00 -15.15 15.07
C ALA A 418 21.21 -16.26 15.82
N ASN A 419 20.20 -15.90 16.62
CA ASN A 419 19.33 -16.85 17.30
C ASN A 419 18.15 -17.20 16.38
N TYR A 420 18.42 -18.07 15.41
CA TYR A 420 17.47 -18.44 14.37
C TYR A 420 16.30 -19.28 14.91
N ASP A 421 16.54 -20.19 15.86
CA ASP A 421 15.49 -20.97 16.52
C ASP A 421 14.42 -20.09 17.17
N GLU A 422 14.84 -19.07 17.93
CA GLU A 422 13.91 -18.15 18.58
C GLU A 422 13.22 -17.22 17.58
N ALA A 423 13.94 -16.80 16.53
CA ALA A 423 13.33 -16.04 15.43
C ALA A 423 12.21 -16.83 14.74
N ILE A 424 12.42 -18.12 14.44
CA ILE A 424 11.42 -19.00 13.81
C ILE A 424 10.18 -19.17 14.69
N LYS A 425 10.34 -19.35 16.01
CA LYS A 425 9.21 -19.41 16.95
C LYS A 425 8.41 -18.10 16.96
N LEU A 426 9.08 -16.96 17.06
CA LEU A 426 8.43 -15.65 17.08
C LEU A 426 7.74 -15.30 15.75
N TYR A 427 8.32 -15.68 14.60
CA TYR A 427 7.64 -15.58 13.30
C TYR A 427 6.42 -16.50 13.21
N SER A 428 6.53 -17.73 13.72
CA SER A 428 5.40 -18.67 13.72
C SER A 428 4.23 -18.14 14.55
N LEU A 429 4.48 -17.62 15.75
CA LEU A 429 3.46 -16.98 16.57
C LEU A 429 2.83 -15.76 15.87
N ALA A 430 3.62 -14.98 15.12
CA ALA A 430 3.10 -13.86 14.33
C ALA A 430 2.23 -14.32 13.14
N ILE A 431 2.60 -15.43 12.49
CA ILE A 431 1.82 -16.07 11.41
C ILE A 431 0.50 -16.60 11.97
N ASP A 432 0.52 -17.29 13.12
CA ASP A 432 -0.69 -17.78 13.79
C ASP A 432 -1.63 -16.63 14.16
N MET A 433 -1.11 -15.50 14.66
CA MET A 433 -1.90 -14.30 14.93
C MET A 433 -2.49 -13.64 13.67
N GLY A 434 -1.81 -13.76 12.53
CA GLY A 434 -2.24 -13.25 11.23
C GLY A 434 -3.29 -14.15 10.55
N LEU A 435 -3.14 -15.47 10.65
CA LEU A 435 -4.10 -16.47 10.16
C LEU A 435 -5.40 -16.42 10.99
N ASN A 436 -5.30 -16.28 12.31
CA ASN A 436 -6.46 -16.12 13.20
C ASN A 436 -7.07 -14.71 13.17
N ARG A 437 -6.94 -13.97 12.06
CA ARG A 437 -7.69 -12.73 11.81
C ARG A 437 -9.17 -13.06 11.56
N PRO A 438 -10.13 -12.30 12.11
CA PRO A 438 -11.54 -12.52 11.83
C PRO A 438 -11.86 -12.38 10.34
N GLY A 439 -12.64 -13.30 9.78
CA GLY A 439 -12.94 -13.35 8.34
C GLY A 439 -13.71 -12.15 7.77
N TRP A 440 -14.25 -11.27 8.63
CA TRP A 440 -14.87 -10.00 8.24
C TRP A 440 -13.87 -8.84 8.09
N GLU A 441 -12.59 -9.03 8.45
CA GLU A 441 -11.54 -8.04 8.18
C GLU A 441 -11.05 -8.13 6.71
N PRO A 442 -10.53 -7.03 6.11
CA PRO A 442 -10.05 -7.06 4.73
C PRO A 442 -8.89 -8.04 4.51
N MET A 443 -9.12 -9.11 3.75
CA MET A 443 -8.11 -10.15 3.47
C MET A 443 -6.81 -9.64 2.85
N GLY A 444 -6.81 -8.49 2.17
CA GLY A 444 -5.59 -7.87 1.66
C GLY A 444 -4.56 -7.59 2.75
N ILE A 445 -5.02 -7.19 3.95
CA ILE A 445 -4.15 -6.87 5.10
C ILE A 445 -3.50 -8.15 5.64
N ALA A 446 -4.28 -9.22 5.78
CA ALA A 446 -3.77 -10.54 6.16
C ALA A 446 -2.72 -11.03 5.15
N ARG A 447 -3.00 -10.93 3.84
CA ARG A 447 -2.05 -11.33 2.78
C ARG A 447 -0.75 -10.53 2.79
N GLU A 448 -0.79 -9.22 2.99
CA GLU A 448 0.42 -8.40 3.06
C GLU A 448 1.26 -8.69 4.31
N GLU A 449 0.63 -8.83 5.48
CA GLU A 449 1.31 -9.19 6.73
C GLU A 449 1.92 -10.60 6.64
N LEU A 450 1.13 -11.59 6.21
CA LEU A 450 1.58 -12.99 6.07
C LEU A 450 2.69 -13.12 5.04
N SER A 451 2.61 -12.44 3.88
CA SER A 451 3.66 -12.51 2.86
C SER A 451 5.03 -12.10 3.42
N GLY A 452 5.08 -11.01 4.18
CA GLY A 452 6.30 -10.54 4.82
C GLY A 452 6.79 -11.46 5.94
N LEU A 453 5.89 -12.03 6.74
CA LEU A 453 6.23 -12.97 7.80
C LEU A 453 6.79 -14.28 7.26
N TYR A 454 6.14 -14.89 6.26
CA TYR A 454 6.63 -16.10 5.60
C TYR A 454 7.99 -15.86 4.92
N ALA A 455 8.18 -14.71 4.26
CA ALA A 455 9.46 -14.34 3.65
C ALA A 455 10.60 -14.26 4.68
N ASN A 456 10.31 -13.74 5.89
CA ASN A 456 11.28 -13.63 6.96
C ASN A 456 11.52 -14.97 7.70
N ARG A 457 10.48 -15.81 7.88
CA ARG A 457 10.64 -17.15 8.47
C ARG A 457 11.44 -18.08 7.55
N ALA A 458 11.20 -18.02 6.25
CA ALA A 458 12.03 -18.68 5.23
C ALA A 458 13.50 -18.26 5.32
N GLN A 459 13.80 -16.97 5.49
CA GLN A 459 15.17 -16.48 5.67
C GLN A 459 15.85 -17.09 6.92
N ALA A 460 15.12 -17.22 8.03
CA ALA A 460 15.64 -17.83 9.26
C ALA A 460 15.88 -19.35 9.10
N GLN A 461 14.99 -20.06 8.41
CA GLN A 461 15.16 -21.47 8.08
C GLN A 461 16.33 -21.71 7.11
N MET A 462 16.53 -20.84 6.11
CA MET A 462 17.71 -20.88 5.23
C MET A 462 19.02 -20.71 5.98
N ALA A 463 19.06 -19.81 6.99
CA ALA A 463 20.23 -19.64 7.85
C ALA A 463 20.53 -20.89 8.70
N MET A 464 19.52 -21.72 8.98
CA MET A 464 19.66 -23.04 9.61
C MET A 464 19.83 -24.19 8.60
N GLN A 465 19.94 -23.91 7.30
CA GLN A 465 20.01 -24.89 6.21
C GLN A 465 18.79 -25.85 6.14
N ALA A 466 17.65 -25.45 6.71
CA ALA A 466 16.38 -26.15 6.64
C ALA A 466 15.66 -25.88 5.30
N TRP A 467 16.25 -26.37 4.21
CA TRP A 467 15.83 -26.06 2.83
C TRP A 467 14.39 -26.48 2.47
N PRO A 468 13.86 -27.64 2.91
CA PRO A 468 12.47 -28.02 2.62
C PRO A 468 11.44 -27.08 3.26
N GLU A 469 11.64 -26.74 4.54
CA GLU A 469 10.78 -25.83 5.31
C GLU A 469 10.85 -24.42 4.73
N ALA A 470 12.06 -23.93 4.46
CA ALA A 470 12.29 -22.64 3.81
C ALA A 470 11.63 -22.53 2.43
N LEU A 471 11.61 -23.63 1.65
CA LEU A 471 10.93 -23.66 0.37
C LEU A 471 9.41 -23.55 0.52
N ILE A 472 8.81 -24.20 1.52
CA ILE A 472 7.37 -24.15 1.79
C ILE A 472 6.98 -22.72 2.22
N ASP A 473 7.73 -22.11 3.14
CA ASP A 473 7.48 -20.74 3.59
C ASP A 473 7.70 -19.71 2.46
N ALA A 474 8.76 -19.85 1.66
CA ALA A 474 8.99 -18.95 0.54
C ALA A 474 7.87 -19.05 -0.53
N LYS A 475 7.32 -20.26 -0.77
CA LYS A 475 6.12 -20.46 -1.61
C LYS A 475 4.89 -19.80 -0.99
N ALA A 476 4.61 -20.02 0.29
CA ALA A 476 3.48 -19.39 0.99
C ALA A 476 3.56 -17.84 0.98
N SER A 477 4.77 -17.27 1.02
CA SER A 477 4.99 -15.83 0.85
C SER A 477 4.58 -15.33 -0.54
N VAL A 478 4.98 -16.05 -1.59
CA VAL A 478 4.64 -15.74 -2.99
C VAL A 478 3.14 -15.94 -3.26
N ASP A 479 2.54 -17.01 -2.77
CA ASP A 479 1.10 -17.27 -2.94
C ASP A 479 0.24 -16.22 -2.19
N SER A 480 0.76 -15.66 -1.10
CA SER A 480 0.16 -14.52 -0.40
C SER A 480 0.26 -13.22 -1.20
N LYS A 481 1.42 -12.93 -1.80
CA LYS A 481 1.67 -11.74 -2.64
C LYS A 481 2.74 -12.05 -3.70
N PRO A 482 2.36 -12.26 -4.98
CA PRO A 482 3.29 -12.67 -6.02
C PRO A 482 3.99 -11.52 -6.75
N VAL A 483 3.49 -10.29 -6.65
CA VAL A 483 4.01 -9.09 -7.35
C VAL A 483 4.71 -8.17 -6.34
N GLY A 484 5.90 -7.68 -6.68
CA GLY A 484 6.73 -6.86 -5.80
C GLY A 484 7.34 -7.65 -4.65
N ASN A 485 7.55 -8.96 -4.85
CA ASN A 485 8.06 -9.91 -3.85
C ASN A 485 9.26 -10.73 -4.38
N VAL A 486 10.13 -10.07 -5.15
CA VAL A 486 11.39 -10.59 -5.70
C VAL A 486 12.16 -11.45 -4.70
N LYS A 487 12.28 -11.00 -3.44
CA LYS A 487 13.06 -11.72 -2.41
C LYS A 487 12.47 -13.09 -2.06
N ALA A 488 11.15 -13.26 -2.07
CA ALA A 488 10.56 -14.58 -1.86
C ALA A 488 10.79 -15.50 -3.07
N TRP A 489 10.64 -14.98 -4.29
CA TRP A 489 10.99 -15.71 -5.52
C TRP A 489 12.46 -16.17 -5.56
N TRP A 490 13.38 -15.30 -5.16
CA TRP A 490 14.81 -15.62 -5.05
C TRP A 490 15.06 -16.74 -4.03
N ARG A 491 14.41 -16.69 -2.85
CA ARG A 491 14.52 -17.73 -1.83
C ARG A 491 13.98 -19.09 -2.31
N ILE A 492 12.85 -19.12 -3.01
CA ILE A 492 12.32 -20.36 -3.63
C ILE A 492 13.40 -20.99 -4.53
N ALA A 493 13.98 -20.18 -5.41
CA ALA A 493 14.97 -20.65 -6.39
C ALA A 493 16.27 -21.11 -5.72
N LYS A 494 16.78 -20.36 -4.73
CA LYS A 494 17.97 -20.72 -3.95
C LYS A 494 17.75 -22.03 -3.19
N CYS A 495 16.65 -22.19 -2.45
CA CYS A 495 16.34 -23.45 -1.75
C CYS A 495 16.22 -24.65 -2.71
N LEU A 496 15.61 -24.48 -3.89
CA LEU A 496 15.54 -25.53 -4.91
C LEU A 496 16.93 -25.87 -5.50
N ALA A 497 17.80 -24.87 -5.67
CA ALA A 497 19.17 -25.07 -6.15
C ALA A 497 20.04 -25.83 -5.14
N GLU A 498 19.97 -25.48 -3.84
CA GLU A 498 20.67 -26.20 -2.77
C GLU A 498 20.16 -27.64 -2.63
N MET A 499 18.86 -27.88 -2.83
CA MET A 499 18.28 -29.23 -2.93
C MET A 499 18.57 -29.97 -4.26
N THR A 500 19.41 -29.42 -5.15
CA THR A 500 19.77 -29.96 -6.47
C THR A 500 18.60 -30.14 -7.47
N ARG A 501 17.46 -29.49 -7.20
CA ARG A 501 16.21 -29.52 -8.00
C ARG A 501 16.20 -28.41 -9.06
N TYR A 502 17.29 -28.34 -9.84
CA TYR A 502 17.56 -27.24 -10.79
C TYR A 502 16.47 -27.04 -11.85
N GLU A 503 15.82 -28.11 -12.32
CA GLU A 503 14.71 -27.98 -13.29
C GLU A 503 13.50 -27.23 -12.72
N GLU A 504 13.17 -27.45 -11.45
CA GLU A 504 12.11 -26.71 -10.76
C GLU A 504 12.56 -25.28 -10.49
N ALA A 505 13.79 -25.08 -10.00
CA ALA A 505 14.35 -23.75 -9.79
C ALA A 505 14.25 -22.88 -11.05
N ARG A 506 14.62 -23.43 -12.21
CA ARG A 506 14.51 -22.77 -13.52
C ARG A 506 13.06 -22.42 -13.88
N LYS A 507 12.10 -23.33 -13.68
CA LYS A 507 10.66 -23.06 -13.93
C LYS A 507 10.15 -21.93 -13.03
N PHE A 508 10.53 -21.91 -11.75
CA PHE A 508 10.15 -20.84 -10.82
C PHE A 508 10.81 -19.50 -11.17
N LEU A 509 12.05 -19.49 -11.63
CA LEU A 509 12.77 -18.27 -12.05
C LEU A 509 12.23 -17.66 -13.34
N HIS A 510 11.82 -18.47 -14.34
CA HIS A 510 11.11 -17.92 -15.50
C HIS A 510 9.78 -17.28 -15.08
N LYS A 511 8.99 -17.98 -14.25
CA LYS A 511 7.71 -17.46 -13.74
C LYS A 511 7.89 -16.15 -12.96
N SER A 512 8.94 -16.00 -12.15
CA SER A 512 9.17 -14.76 -11.40
C SER A 512 9.63 -13.62 -12.30
N LEU A 513 10.47 -13.87 -13.30
CA LEU A 513 10.91 -12.88 -14.29
C LEU A 513 9.76 -12.36 -15.17
N ASP A 514 8.79 -13.21 -15.48
CA ASP A 514 7.58 -12.82 -16.23
C ASP A 514 6.60 -11.97 -15.38
N ILE A 515 6.67 -12.07 -14.04
CA ILE A 515 5.79 -11.34 -13.10
C ILE A 515 6.42 -10.01 -12.64
N GLU A 516 7.70 -10.02 -12.26
CA GLU A 516 8.41 -8.84 -11.73
C GLU A 516 9.02 -7.96 -12.85
N GLY A 517 9.18 -8.52 -14.05
CA GLY A 517 9.79 -7.84 -15.20
C GLY A 517 11.32 -7.89 -15.19
N LYS A 518 11.91 -8.28 -16.32
CA LYS A 518 13.36 -8.55 -16.49
C LYS A 518 14.26 -7.32 -16.26
N ASP A 519 13.77 -6.13 -16.59
CA ASP A 519 14.54 -4.88 -16.50
C ASP A 519 14.51 -4.23 -15.11
N SER A 520 13.72 -4.78 -14.17
CA SER A 520 13.70 -4.30 -12.78
C SER A 520 14.98 -4.68 -12.04
N GLU A 521 15.40 -3.91 -11.03
CA GLU A 521 16.59 -4.24 -10.23
C GLU A 521 16.51 -5.65 -9.62
N GLY A 522 15.34 -6.04 -9.13
CA GLY A 522 15.10 -7.41 -8.65
C GLY A 522 15.04 -8.46 -9.76
N GLY A 523 14.59 -8.09 -10.97
CA GLY A 523 14.68 -8.93 -12.16
C GLY A 523 16.12 -9.29 -12.52
N LYS A 524 17.08 -8.37 -12.33
CA LYS A 524 18.51 -8.64 -12.52
C LYS A 524 19.04 -9.68 -11.53
N GLU A 525 18.67 -9.59 -10.25
CA GLU A 525 19.04 -10.59 -9.22
C GLU A 525 18.51 -12.00 -9.58
N LEU A 526 17.23 -12.07 -10.01
CA LEU A 526 16.60 -13.32 -10.44
C LEU A 526 17.23 -13.87 -11.73
N PHE A 527 17.64 -13.01 -12.66
CA PHE A 527 18.31 -13.40 -13.90
C PHE A 527 19.75 -13.89 -13.66
N ALA A 528 20.47 -13.28 -12.72
CA ALA A 528 21.79 -13.76 -12.30
C ALA A 528 21.71 -15.18 -11.73
N LEU A 529 20.77 -15.42 -10.81
CA LEU A 529 20.51 -16.74 -10.24
C LEU A 529 20.04 -17.77 -11.29
N LEU A 530 19.26 -17.35 -12.30
CA LEU A 530 18.89 -18.20 -13.43
C LEU A 530 20.13 -18.68 -14.20
N GLY A 531 21.07 -17.77 -14.48
CA GLY A 531 22.34 -18.14 -15.11
C GLY A 531 23.19 -19.11 -14.28
N GLU A 532 23.14 -19.05 -12.95
CA GLU A 532 23.78 -20.03 -12.06
C GLU A 532 23.09 -21.39 -12.08
N VAL A 533 21.76 -21.40 -12.01
CA VAL A 533 20.93 -22.61 -12.06
C VAL A 533 21.09 -23.34 -13.39
N ASP A 534 21.12 -22.62 -14.53
CA ASP A 534 21.39 -23.23 -15.84
C ASP A 534 22.81 -23.80 -15.93
N ARG A 535 23.83 -23.10 -15.40
CA ARG A 535 25.21 -23.65 -15.31
C ARG A 535 25.30 -24.86 -14.38
N ALA A 536 24.49 -24.94 -13.33
CA ALA A 536 24.42 -26.10 -12.44
C ALA A 536 23.68 -27.28 -13.09
N LEU A 537 22.58 -27.01 -13.81
CA LEU A 537 21.83 -28.01 -14.55
C LEU A 537 22.66 -28.63 -15.69
N LEU A 538 23.39 -27.81 -16.47
CA LEU A 538 24.30 -28.32 -17.50
C LEU A 538 25.40 -29.21 -16.90
N ARG A 539 25.99 -28.82 -15.76
CA ARG A 539 26.97 -29.66 -15.04
C ARG A 539 26.36 -30.99 -14.58
N LYS A 540 25.12 -30.99 -14.08
CA LYS A 540 24.37 -32.19 -13.69
C LYS A 540 23.99 -33.09 -14.87
N LEU A 541 23.82 -32.54 -16.07
CA LEU A 541 23.55 -33.30 -17.30
C LEU A 541 24.83 -33.85 -17.97
N SER A 542 26.00 -33.29 -17.63
CA SER A 542 27.30 -33.72 -18.15
C SER A 542 28.05 -34.72 -17.25
N ALA A 543 27.49 -35.04 -16.09
CA ALA A 543 28.05 -35.93 -15.07
C ALA A 543 27.17 -37.18 -14.92
#